data_AF-A0A0M4Q9I8-F1
#
_entry.id   AF-A0A0M4Q9I8-F1
#
_cell.length_a   1.000
_cell.length_b   1.000
_cell.length_c   1.000
_cell.angle_alpha   90.00
_cell.angle_beta   90.00
_cell.angle_gamma   90.00
#
_symmetry.space_group_name_H-M   'P 1'
#
loop_
_entity.id
_entity.type
_entity.pdbx_description
1 polymer ?
#
loop_
_entity_poly.entity_id
_entity_poly.type
_entity_poly.pdbx_seq_one_letter_code
_entity_poly.pdbx_strand_id
1 'polypeptide(L)'
;MDPRAVRTRRRLQDALLALAGERTLESITIADVAEHASVNRSSFYQHYTDKEMLLADALANRAADAGADLSDLSMDDIGPEPPAALLRWFLHLAEHAPLYRQALGGAAAPDAAAGMRRRMQSVVADTTVRLGVSEDAFGMPLDVFAAGLTWTLLGVAASWLERDPLPPPDVAAGWAWRMLVRRDF
;
A
#
# COMPACT_ATOMS: atom_id res chain seq x y z
N MET A 1 7.26 -1.70 21.84
CA MET A 1 7.90 -2.59 20.85
C MET A 1 9.38 -2.74 21.22
N ASP A 2 9.95 -3.93 21.09
CA ASP A 2 11.39 -4.17 21.28
C ASP A 2 12.19 -3.48 20.15
N PRO A 3 13.15 -2.59 20.44
CA PRO A 3 14.01 -1.95 19.44
C PRO A 3 14.71 -2.95 18.51
N ARG A 4 15.04 -4.16 19.00
CA ARG A 4 15.65 -5.22 18.19
C ARG A 4 14.69 -5.74 17.13
N ALA A 5 13.43 -5.95 17.49
CA ALA A 5 12.39 -6.40 16.55
C ALA A 5 12.16 -5.36 15.44
N VAL A 6 12.11 -4.07 15.79
CA VAL A 6 11.96 -2.98 14.80
C VAL A 6 13.15 -2.96 13.84
N ARG A 7 14.38 -3.08 14.35
CA ARG A 7 15.59 -3.10 13.51
C ARG A 7 15.62 -4.30 12.56
N THR A 8 15.23 -5.48 13.03
CA THR A 8 15.14 -6.68 12.19
C THR A 8 14.08 -6.51 11.10
N ARG A 9 12.90 -5.98 11.42
CA ARG A 9 11.85 -5.69 10.42
C ARG A 9 12.33 -4.76 9.33
N ARG A 10 12.96 -3.63 9.69
CA ARG A 10 13.52 -2.69 8.70
C ARG A 10 14.57 -3.36 7.79
N ARG A 11 15.50 -4.13 8.35
CA ARG A 11 16.50 -4.88 7.54
C ARG A 11 15.86 -5.86 6.56
N LEU A 12 14.82 -6.58 6.98
CA LEU A 12 14.06 -7.49 6.11
C LEU A 12 13.35 -6.73 4.98
N GLN A 13 12.73 -5.58 5.30
CA GLN A 13 12.04 -4.73 4.32
C GLN A 13 13.01 -4.17 3.28
N ASP A 14 14.13 -3.61 3.72
CA ASP A 14 15.15 -3.06 2.84
C ASP A 14 15.74 -4.15 1.92
N ALA A 15 15.99 -5.34 2.47
CA ALA A 15 16.49 -6.48 1.70
C ALA A 15 15.49 -6.95 0.63
N LEU A 16 14.20 -7.05 0.97
CA LEU A 16 13.21 -7.45 -0.03
C LEU A 16 13.03 -6.39 -1.12
N LEU A 17 13.00 -5.09 -0.77
CA LEU A 17 12.88 -4.01 -1.75
C LEU A 17 14.08 -3.98 -2.71
N ALA A 18 15.29 -4.19 -2.20
CA ALA A 18 16.49 -4.29 -3.04
C ALA A 18 16.38 -5.45 -4.04
N LEU A 19 16.04 -6.65 -3.55
CA LEU A 19 15.89 -7.84 -4.41
C LEU A 19 14.75 -7.70 -5.42
N ALA A 20 13.62 -7.12 -5.03
CA ALA A 20 12.46 -6.89 -5.91
C ALA A 20 12.72 -5.82 -6.98
N GLY A 21 13.70 -4.94 -6.75
CA GLY A 21 14.18 -3.99 -7.76
C GLY A 21 14.97 -4.67 -8.89
N GLU A 22 15.51 -5.87 -8.66
CA GLU A 22 16.37 -6.58 -9.60
C GLU A 22 15.66 -7.72 -10.34
N ARG A 23 14.69 -8.38 -9.68
CA ARG A 23 14.00 -9.57 -10.22
C ARG A 23 12.57 -9.68 -9.69
N THR A 24 11.78 -10.59 -10.24
CA THR A 24 10.36 -10.73 -9.86
C THR A 24 10.20 -11.28 -8.46
N LEU A 25 9.13 -10.89 -7.78
CA LEU A 25 8.83 -11.35 -6.42
C LEU A 25 8.79 -12.87 -6.34
N GLU A 26 8.21 -13.56 -7.33
CA GLU A 26 8.08 -15.01 -7.39
C GLU A 26 9.44 -15.71 -7.31
N SER A 27 10.46 -15.14 -7.96
CA SER A 27 11.82 -15.68 -8.00
C SER A 27 12.62 -15.48 -6.71
N ILE A 28 12.16 -14.60 -5.81
CA ILE A 28 12.82 -14.31 -4.54
C ILE A 28 12.38 -15.33 -3.49
N THR A 29 13.34 -15.98 -2.85
CA THR A 29 13.07 -16.90 -1.74
C THR A 29 13.21 -16.20 -0.38
N ILE A 30 12.58 -16.77 0.65
CA ILE A 30 12.77 -16.30 2.03
C ILE A 30 14.25 -16.44 2.47
N ALA A 31 14.97 -17.43 1.93
CA ALA A 31 16.40 -17.60 2.20
C ALA A 31 17.21 -16.42 1.64
N ASP A 32 16.93 -16.00 0.40
CA ASP A 32 17.59 -14.85 -0.22
C ASP A 32 17.38 -13.58 0.60
N VAL A 33 16.15 -13.34 1.06
CA VAL A 33 15.82 -12.18 1.91
C VAL A 33 16.55 -12.24 3.25
N ALA A 34 16.56 -13.41 3.91
CA ALA A 34 17.22 -13.57 5.21
C ALA A 34 18.73 -13.40 5.10
N GLU A 35 19.34 -13.95 4.04
CA GLU A 35 20.77 -13.80 3.73
C GLU A 35 21.13 -12.34 3.46
N HIS A 36 20.40 -11.68 2.55
CA HIS A 36 20.64 -10.28 2.19
C HIS A 36 20.43 -9.34 3.40
N ALA A 37 19.43 -9.63 4.24
CA ALA A 37 19.21 -8.90 5.48
C ALA A 37 20.24 -9.25 6.58
N SER A 38 21.07 -10.28 6.39
CA SER A 38 21.99 -10.89 7.37
C SER A 38 21.30 -11.24 8.70
N VAL A 39 20.20 -11.98 8.60
CA VAL A 39 19.42 -12.52 9.74
C VAL A 39 19.14 -13.99 9.52
N ASN A 40 18.75 -14.69 10.59
CA ASN A 40 18.35 -16.09 10.46
C ASN A 40 16.95 -16.19 9.82
N ARG A 41 16.72 -17.27 9.07
CA ARG A 41 15.39 -17.57 8.49
C ARG A 41 14.30 -17.65 9.56
N SER A 42 14.62 -18.12 10.77
CA SER A 42 13.67 -18.11 11.90
C SER A 42 13.25 -16.70 12.31
N SER A 43 14.15 -15.70 12.19
CA SER A 43 13.84 -14.29 12.47
C SER A 43 12.87 -13.71 11.43
N PHE A 44 12.91 -14.16 10.17
CA PHE A 44 11.88 -13.81 9.19
C PHE A 44 10.50 -14.24 9.69
N TYR A 45 10.34 -15.52 10.04
CA TYR A 45 9.05 -16.08 10.45
C TYR A 45 8.52 -15.55 11.79
N GLN A 46 9.38 -14.91 12.60
CA GLN A 46 8.94 -14.17 13.80
C GLN A 46 8.21 -12.86 13.45
N HIS A 47 8.36 -12.36 12.23
CA HIS A 47 7.84 -11.05 11.83
C HIS A 47 6.85 -11.14 10.66
N TYR A 48 7.01 -12.13 9.78
CA TYR A 48 6.29 -12.24 8.52
C TYR A 48 5.90 -13.69 8.23
N THR A 49 4.67 -13.89 7.74
CA THR A 49 4.19 -15.20 7.28
C THR A 49 4.77 -15.58 5.92
N ASP A 50 4.95 -14.58 5.05
CA ASP A 50 5.32 -14.72 3.65
C ASP A 50 5.96 -13.42 3.13
N LYS A 51 6.50 -13.47 1.90
CA LYS A 51 7.22 -12.34 1.28
C LYS A 51 6.27 -11.26 0.77
N GLU A 52 5.02 -11.62 0.50
CA GLU A 52 3.96 -10.74 0.03
C GLU A 52 3.53 -9.78 1.15
N MET A 53 3.38 -10.28 2.38
CA MET A 53 3.16 -9.46 3.57
C MET A 53 4.36 -8.55 3.85
N LEU A 54 5.59 -9.08 3.70
CA LEU A 54 6.80 -8.27 3.86
C LEU A 54 6.86 -7.14 2.81
N LEU A 55 6.53 -7.42 1.55
CA LEU A 55 6.53 -6.42 0.47
C LEU A 55 5.50 -5.34 0.74
N ALA A 56 4.28 -5.72 1.14
CA ALA A 56 3.21 -4.79 1.48
C ALA A 56 3.62 -3.86 2.64
N ASP A 57 4.20 -4.40 3.71
CA ASP A 57 4.74 -3.62 4.82
C ASP A 57 5.87 -2.68 4.38
N ALA A 58 6.79 -3.17 3.56
CA ALA A 58 7.94 -2.39 3.09
C ALA A 58 7.51 -1.20 2.24
N LEU A 59 6.59 -1.42 1.29
CA LEU A 59 6.03 -0.37 0.44
C LEU A 59 5.17 0.63 1.23
N ALA A 60 4.37 0.16 2.19
CA ALA A 60 3.59 1.05 3.06
C ALA A 60 4.51 1.93 3.91
N ASN A 61 5.57 1.36 4.49
CA ASN A 61 6.55 2.12 5.27
C ASN A 61 7.32 3.12 4.40
N ARG A 62 7.66 2.75 3.16
CA ARG A 62 8.33 3.65 2.22
C ARG A 62 7.44 4.81 1.79
N ALA A 63 6.13 4.57 1.61
CA ALA A 63 5.17 5.64 1.36
C ALA A 63 5.02 6.57 2.57
N ALA A 64 4.98 6.03 3.80
CA ALA A 64 4.91 6.81 5.03
C ALA A 64 6.16 7.66 5.24
N ASP A 65 7.35 7.08 5.06
CA ASP A 65 8.63 7.80 5.14
C ASP A 65 8.71 8.95 4.11
N ALA A 66 7.97 8.85 3.00
CA ALA A 66 7.85 9.87 1.96
C ALA A 66 6.68 10.85 2.15
N GLY A 67 5.86 10.72 3.22
CA GLY A 67 4.66 11.55 3.42
C GLY A 67 3.55 11.31 2.39
N ALA A 68 3.52 10.10 1.83
CA ALA A 68 2.63 9.67 0.76
C ALA A 68 1.73 8.49 1.17
N ASP A 69 1.47 8.28 2.47
CA ASP A 69 0.69 7.16 3.02
C ASP A 69 -0.81 7.44 3.17
N LEU A 70 -1.32 8.51 2.54
CA LEU A 70 -2.71 8.96 2.60
C LEU A 70 -3.20 9.33 4.02
N SER A 71 -2.32 9.45 5.01
CA SER A 71 -2.72 9.79 6.39
C SER A 71 -3.36 11.17 6.52
N ASP A 72 -3.05 12.09 5.60
CA ASP A 72 -3.64 13.44 5.52
C ASP A 72 -4.87 13.50 4.58
N LEU A 73 -5.36 12.36 4.07
CA LEU A 73 -6.56 12.36 3.23
C LEU A 73 -7.79 12.70 4.08
N SER A 74 -8.39 13.85 3.82
CA SER A 74 -9.66 14.26 4.42
C SER A 74 -10.80 14.14 3.40
N MET A 75 -11.92 13.58 3.85
CA MET A 75 -13.18 13.53 3.09
C MET A 75 -14.10 14.71 3.41
N ASP A 76 -13.71 15.62 4.31
CA ASP A 76 -14.52 16.79 4.68
C ASP A 76 -14.38 17.95 3.67
N ASP A 77 -13.26 17.98 2.92
CA ASP A 77 -12.98 18.98 1.88
C ASP A 77 -13.36 18.43 0.50
N ILE A 78 -14.67 18.25 0.30
CA ILE A 78 -15.23 17.71 -0.95
C ILE A 78 -15.23 18.82 -2.02
N GLY A 79 -14.12 18.91 -2.76
CA GLY A 79 -13.97 19.77 -3.93
C GLY A 79 -14.02 19.03 -5.27
N PRO A 80 -14.04 19.77 -6.41
CA PRO A 80 -13.97 19.17 -7.74
C PRO A 80 -12.60 18.53 -8.03
N GLU A 81 -11.55 18.97 -7.33
CA GLU A 81 -10.17 18.52 -7.50
C GLU A 81 -9.77 17.48 -6.45
N PRO A 82 -8.89 16.52 -6.79
CA PRO A 82 -8.39 15.55 -5.83
C PRO A 82 -7.55 16.23 -4.72
N PRO A 83 -7.69 15.81 -3.46
CA PRO A 83 -6.83 16.29 -2.38
C PRO A 83 -5.35 16.06 -2.65
N ALA A 84 -4.49 16.97 -2.17
CA ALA A 84 -3.04 16.87 -2.37
C ALA A 84 -2.44 15.56 -1.86
N ALA A 85 -2.98 15.00 -0.77
CA ALA A 85 -2.55 13.69 -0.24
C ALA A 85 -2.73 12.56 -1.27
N LEU A 86 -3.85 12.57 -2.01
CA LEU A 86 -4.13 11.58 -3.05
C LEU A 86 -3.15 11.72 -4.22
N LEU A 87 -2.87 12.96 -4.64
CA LEU A 87 -1.87 13.22 -5.68
C LEU A 87 -0.46 12.79 -5.24
N ARG A 88 -0.05 13.07 -4.00
CA ARG A 88 1.25 12.62 -3.45
C ARG A 88 1.38 11.11 -3.48
N TRP A 89 0.32 10.38 -3.15
CA TRP A 89 0.31 8.92 -3.24
C TRP A 89 0.52 8.43 -4.67
N PHE A 90 -0.22 8.96 -5.65
CA PHE A 90 -0.03 8.57 -7.05
C PHE A 90 1.35 8.96 -7.62
N LEU A 91 1.91 10.10 -7.20
CA LEU A 91 3.29 10.49 -7.53
C LEU A 91 4.30 9.45 -7.00
N HIS A 92 4.14 9.02 -5.75
CA HIS A 92 4.99 8.00 -5.13
C HIS A 92 4.87 6.64 -5.86
N LEU A 93 3.65 6.25 -6.24
CA LEU A 93 3.42 5.05 -7.03
C LEU A 93 4.11 5.14 -8.41
N ALA A 94 4.09 6.31 -9.05
CA ALA A 94 4.77 6.53 -10.33
C ALA A 94 6.28 6.35 -10.21
N GLU A 95 6.88 6.96 -9.19
CA GLU A 95 8.32 6.91 -8.90
C GLU A 95 8.80 5.48 -8.65
N HIS A 96 7.95 4.63 -8.08
CA HIS A 96 8.26 3.24 -7.76
C HIS A 96 7.42 2.23 -8.56
N ALA A 97 6.98 2.62 -9.77
CA ALA A 97 6.02 1.85 -10.56
C ALA A 97 6.40 0.37 -10.78
N PRO A 98 7.66 -0.03 -11.02
CA PRO A 98 8.01 -1.44 -11.15
C PRO A 98 7.66 -2.29 -9.92
N LEU A 99 7.95 -1.78 -8.72
CA LEU A 99 7.66 -2.47 -7.46
C LEU A 99 6.15 -2.53 -7.19
N TYR A 100 5.44 -1.43 -7.44
CA TYR A 100 3.98 -1.40 -7.28
C TYR A 100 3.27 -2.27 -8.31
N ARG A 101 3.78 -2.41 -9.54
CA ARG A 101 3.25 -3.38 -10.52
C ARG A 101 3.41 -4.82 -10.04
N GLN A 102 4.54 -5.17 -9.44
CA GLN A 102 4.71 -6.51 -8.84
C GLN A 102 3.76 -6.72 -7.66
N ALA A 103 3.53 -5.69 -6.85
CA ALA A 103 2.65 -5.77 -5.68
C ALA A 103 1.15 -5.72 -6.01
N LEU A 104 0.75 -5.05 -7.11
CA LEU A 104 -0.63 -4.74 -7.45
C LEU A 104 -1.11 -5.35 -8.77
N GLY A 105 -0.23 -5.97 -9.55
CA GLY A 105 -0.38 -6.30 -10.99
C GLY A 105 -1.42 -7.35 -11.37
N GLY A 106 -2.58 -7.35 -10.70
CA GLY A 106 -3.74 -8.11 -11.11
C GLY A 106 -3.47 -9.62 -11.16
N ALA A 107 -4.17 -10.31 -12.08
CA ALA A 107 -4.25 -11.77 -12.16
C ALA A 107 -2.92 -12.54 -12.19
N ALA A 108 -1.79 -11.86 -12.44
CA ALA A 108 -0.46 -12.46 -12.46
C ALA A 108 0.13 -12.72 -11.05
N ALA A 109 -0.28 -11.97 -10.02
CA ALA A 109 0.28 -12.07 -8.66
C ALA A 109 -0.81 -11.94 -7.57
N PRO A 110 -1.77 -12.89 -7.49
CA PRO A 110 -2.94 -12.78 -6.60
C PRO A 110 -2.56 -12.68 -5.11
N ASP A 111 -1.48 -13.34 -4.69
CA ASP A 111 -1.02 -13.35 -3.30
C ASP A 111 -0.38 -12.01 -2.90
N ALA A 112 0.40 -11.40 -3.79
CA ALA A 112 1.01 -10.09 -3.58
C ALA A 112 -0.07 -8.99 -3.44
N ALA A 113 -1.05 -9.00 -4.34
CA ALA A 113 -2.20 -8.10 -4.29
C ALA A 113 -3.02 -8.30 -3.01
N ALA A 114 -3.21 -9.55 -2.57
CA ALA A 114 -3.89 -9.85 -1.31
C ALA A 114 -3.11 -9.35 -0.09
N GLY A 115 -1.77 -9.46 -0.09
CA GLY A 115 -0.89 -8.90 0.94
C GLY A 115 -1.03 -7.38 1.05
N MET A 116 -0.95 -6.69 -0.09
CA MET A 116 -1.12 -5.23 -0.15
C MET A 116 -2.48 -4.78 0.35
N ARG A 117 -3.55 -5.48 -0.06
CA ARG A 117 -4.92 -5.20 0.40
C ARG A 117 -5.04 -5.33 1.92
N ARG A 118 -4.57 -6.44 2.50
CA ARG A 118 -4.61 -6.65 3.96
C ARG A 118 -3.87 -5.54 4.70
N ARG A 119 -2.71 -5.12 4.19
CA ARG A 119 -1.93 -4.06 4.81
C ARG A 119 -2.64 -2.70 4.75
N MET A 120 -3.18 -2.33 3.59
CA MET A 120 -3.91 -1.07 3.42
C MET A 120 -5.15 -1.02 4.32
N GLN A 121 -5.92 -2.12 4.42
CA GLN A 121 -7.04 -2.22 5.36
C GLN A 121 -6.60 -1.99 6.81
N SER A 122 -5.45 -2.55 7.22
CA SER A 122 -4.88 -2.30 8.55
C SER A 122 -4.46 -0.85 8.75
N VAL A 123 -3.86 -0.17 7.75
CA VAL A 123 -3.52 1.26 7.83
C VAL A 123 -4.78 2.09 8.06
N VAL A 124 -5.85 1.82 7.30
CA VAL A 124 -7.10 2.59 7.40
C VAL A 124 -7.79 2.33 8.74
N ALA A 125 -7.85 1.08 9.20
CA ALA A 125 -8.41 0.74 10.51
C ALA A 125 -7.67 1.45 11.66
N ASP A 126 -6.33 1.36 11.70
CA ASP A 126 -5.50 1.99 12.73
C ASP A 126 -5.64 3.52 12.72
N THR A 127 -5.65 4.11 11.52
CA THR A 127 -5.83 5.56 11.35
C THR A 127 -7.18 6.00 11.89
N THR A 128 -8.21 5.20 11.67
CA THR A 128 -9.53 5.60 12.11
C THR A 128 -9.70 5.53 13.63
N VAL A 129 -9.17 4.46 14.26
CA VAL A 129 -9.12 4.37 15.73
C VAL A 129 -8.36 5.58 16.32
N ARG A 130 -7.24 5.96 15.71
CA ARG A 130 -6.44 7.12 16.15
C ARG A 130 -7.18 8.44 16.02
N LEU A 131 -7.95 8.63 14.94
CA LEU A 131 -8.69 9.86 14.69
C LEU A 131 -10.02 9.93 15.46
N GLY A 132 -10.44 8.85 16.12
CA GLY A 132 -11.66 8.81 16.91
C GLY A 132 -12.92 9.02 16.06
N VAL A 133 -12.89 8.63 14.78
CA VAL A 133 -14.05 8.78 13.90
C VAL A 133 -15.16 7.87 14.40
N SER A 134 -16.33 8.45 14.65
CA SER A 134 -17.51 7.72 15.08
C SER A 134 -17.98 6.76 13.99
N GLU A 135 -18.47 5.58 14.37
CA GLU A 135 -19.15 4.66 13.44
C GLU A 135 -20.33 5.32 12.72
N ASP A 136 -20.95 6.31 13.36
CA ASP A 136 -22.08 7.06 12.79
C ASP A 136 -21.67 8.09 11.72
N ALA A 137 -20.38 8.42 11.59
CA ALA A 137 -19.91 9.49 10.72
C ALA A 137 -20.22 9.25 9.22
N PHE A 138 -20.27 7.98 8.81
CA PHE A 138 -20.47 7.58 7.41
C PHE A 138 -21.81 6.87 7.18
N GLY A 139 -22.62 6.66 8.22
CA GLY A 139 -23.87 5.89 8.13
C GLY A 139 -23.68 4.41 7.82
N MET A 140 -22.47 3.87 8.05
CA MET A 140 -22.13 2.45 7.89
C MET A 140 -20.96 2.07 8.80
N PRO A 141 -20.78 0.76 9.10
CA PRO A 141 -19.64 0.30 9.88
C PRO A 141 -18.31 0.75 9.25
N LEU A 142 -17.41 1.20 10.12
CA LEU A 142 -16.16 1.81 9.69
C LEU A 142 -15.23 0.84 8.95
N ASP A 143 -15.23 -0.44 9.34
CA ASP A 143 -14.49 -1.50 8.66
C ASP A 143 -15.00 -1.71 7.22
N VAL A 144 -16.31 -1.60 7.01
CA VAL A 144 -16.93 -1.65 5.68
C VAL A 144 -16.53 -0.45 4.83
N PHE A 145 -16.58 0.76 5.41
CA PHE A 145 -16.11 1.98 4.72
C PHE A 145 -14.62 1.88 4.35
N ALA A 146 -13.78 1.48 5.30
CA ALA A 146 -12.35 1.30 5.12
C ALA A 146 -12.02 0.28 4.02
N ALA A 147 -12.76 -0.84 3.99
CA ALA A 147 -12.64 -1.84 2.95
C ALA A 147 -13.03 -1.26 1.58
N GLY A 148 -14.16 -0.55 1.47
CA GLY A 148 -14.61 0.08 0.22
C GLY A 148 -13.62 1.11 -0.34
N LEU A 149 -13.12 1.99 0.52
CA LEU A 149 -12.07 2.97 0.19
C LEU A 149 -10.80 2.26 -0.31
N THR A 150 -10.35 1.24 0.43
CA THR A 150 -9.16 0.46 0.07
C THR A 150 -9.30 -0.20 -1.31
N TRP A 151 -10.43 -0.88 -1.56
CA TRP A 151 -10.68 -1.53 -2.84
C TRP A 151 -10.71 -0.54 -4.00
N THR A 152 -11.34 0.62 -3.80
CA THR A 152 -11.43 1.67 -4.81
C THR A 152 -10.05 2.22 -5.15
N LEU A 153 -9.28 2.62 -4.14
CA LEU A 153 -7.94 3.18 -4.33
C LEU A 153 -6.98 2.18 -4.96
N LEU A 154 -6.92 0.95 -4.44
CA LEU A 154 -6.05 -0.09 -4.98
C LEU A 154 -6.46 -0.52 -6.38
N GLY A 155 -7.78 -0.61 -6.66
CA GLY A 155 -8.30 -0.95 -7.98
C GLY A 155 -7.93 0.09 -9.03
N VAL A 156 -8.07 1.37 -8.71
CA VAL A 156 -7.65 2.46 -9.62
C VAL A 156 -6.13 2.47 -9.79
N ALA A 157 -5.36 2.31 -8.71
CA ALA A 157 -3.90 2.26 -8.78
C ALA A 157 -3.39 1.10 -9.65
N ALA A 158 -3.90 -0.12 -9.44
CA ALA A 158 -3.56 -1.28 -10.26
C ALA A 158 -3.91 -1.06 -11.73
N SER A 159 -5.16 -0.65 -12.01
CA SER A 159 -5.63 -0.40 -13.38
C SER A 159 -4.87 0.72 -14.08
N TRP A 160 -4.37 1.70 -13.33
CA TRP A 160 -3.54 2.78 -13.87
C TRP A 160 -2.11 2.32 -14.17
N LEU A 161 -1.49 1.55 -13.27
CA LEU A 161 -0.12 1.04 -13.42
C LEU A 161 0.03 0.05 -14.60
N GLU A 162 -1.04 -0.64 -14.98
CA GLU A 162 -1.10 -1.54 -16.14
C GLU A 162 -1.14 -0.82 -17.50
N ARG A 163 -1.32 0.51 -17.51
CA ARG A 163 -1.42 1.27 -18.76
C ARG A 163 -0.05 1.53 -19.39
N ASP A 164 -0.02 1.45 -20.73
CA ASP A 164 1.13 1.79 -21.56
C ASP A 164 0.67 2.66 -22.75
N PRO A 165 1.12 3.93 -22.87
CA PRO A 165 1.99 4.63 -21.92
C PRO A 165 1.30 4.88 -20.57
N LEU A 166 2.09 4.95 -19.49
CA LEU A 166 1.58 5.27 -18.15
C LEU A 166 1.05 6.71 -18.13
N PRO A 167 -0.26 6.94 -17.87
CA PRO A 167 -0.80 8.30 -17.80
C PRO A 167 -0.20 9.10 -16.63
N PRO A 168 -0.21 10.44 -16.70
CA PRO A 168 0.22 11.29 -15.59
C PRO A 168 -0.48 10.99 -14.24
N PRO A 169 0.22 11.08 -13.10
CA PRO A 169 -0.34 10.76 -11.77
C PRO A 169 -1.60 11.55 -11.36
N ASP A 170 -1.73 12.79 -11.80
CA ASP A 170 -2.89 13.65 -11.57
C ASP A 170 -4.16 13.14 -12.27
N VAL A 171 -4.01 12.52 -13.45
CA VAL A 171 -5.13 11.85 -14.14
C VAL A 171 -5.66 10.68 -13.30
N ALA A 172 -4.76 9.86 -12.75
CA ALA A 172 -5.12 8.73 -11.90
C ALA A 172 -5.73 9.16 -10.57
N ALA A 173 -5.16 10.19 -9.94
CA ALA A 173 -5.74 10.83 -8.75
C ALA A 173 -7.16 11.34 -9.03
N GLY A 174 -7.39 11.94 -10.20
CA GLY A 174 -8.72 12.36 -10.63
C GLY A 174 -9.69 11.20 -10.86
N TRP A 175 -9.25 10.04 -11.36
CA TRP A 175 -10.11 8.85 -11.46
C TRP A 175 -10.51 8.32 -10.09
N ALA A 176 -9.54 8.17 -9.18
CA ALA A 176 -9.79 7.74 -7.81
C ALA A 176 -10.74 8.70 -7.10
N TRP A 177 -10.50 10.01 -7.18
CA TRP A 177 -11.35 11.01 -6.56
C TRP A 177 -12.78 10.94 -7.06
N ARG A 178 -13.00 10.89 -8.38
CA ARG A 178 -14.36 10.76 -8.94
C ARG A 178 -15.11 9.53 -8.45
N MET A 179 -14.42 8.42 -8.18
CA MET A 179 -15.05 7.24 -7.59
C MET A 179 -15.44 7.43 -6.13
N LEU A 180 -14.70 8.24 -5.37
CA LEU A 180 -14.98 8.53 -3.96
C LEU A 180 -16.08 9.58 -3.76
N VAL A 181 -16.19 10.57 -4.66
CA VAL A 181 -17.15 11.67 -4.52
C VAL A 181 -18.42 11.54 -5.38
N ARG A 182 -18.49 10.62 -6.35
CA ARG A 182 -19.74 10.40 -7.10
C ARG A 182 -20.79 9.73 -6.20
N ARG A 183 -21.92 10.43 -6.00
CA ARG A 183 -23.08 9.96 -5.24
C ARG A 183 -24.19 9.32 -6.07
N ASP A 184 -24.01 9.19 -7.39
CA ASP A 184 -25.07 8.70 -8.30
C ASP A 184 -24.72 7.32 -8.86
N PHE A 185 -25.28 6.28 -8.22
CA PHE A 185 -25.63 5.00 -8.83
C PHE A 185 -27.10 4.71 -8.54
#